data_AF-A0A938J1X1-F1
#
_entry.id   AF-A0A938J1X1-F1
#
_cell.length_a   1.000
_cell.length_b   1.000
_cell.length_c   1.000
_cell.angle_alpha   90.00
_cell.angle_beta   90.00
_cell.angle_gamma   90.00
#
_symmetry.space_group_name_H-M   'P 1'
#
loop_
_entity.id
_entity.type
_entity.pdbx_description
1 polymer ?
#
loop_
_entity_poly.entity_id
_entity_poly.type
_entity_poly.pdbx_seq_one_letter_code
_entity_poly.pdbx_strand_id
1 'polypeptide(L)'
;MTVRTAIRLAVRLAVAGDLYLARREIFAYDLAEQADGSLRGVVRDGSEQLVIDPSNEVFRTPAQWVQDPDLSRSSIVLIPVEGDWDCERLRRERPTRRS
;
A
#
# COMPACT_ATOMS: atom_id res chain seq x y z
N MET A 1 14.19 8.47 -10.20
CA MET A 1 14.35 8.56 -8.74
C MET A 1 14.34 7.13 -8.20
N THR A 2 15.45 6.62 -7.67
CA THR A 2 15.57 5.24 -7.21
C THR A 2 15.50 5.21 -5.69
N VAL A 3 14.47 4.59 -5.13
CA VAL A 3 14.33 4.40 -3.68
C VAL A 3 14.99 3.06 -3.33
N ARG A 4 15.97 3.07 -2.41
CA ARG A 4 16.58 1.86 -1.84
C ARG A 4 16.06 1.65 -0.43
N THR A 5 15.35 0.57 -0.21
CA THR A 5 14.90 0.15 1.12
C THR A 5 15.68 -1.10 1.51
N ALA A 6 16.42 -1.04 2.62
CA ALA A 6 17.10 -2.19 3.20
C ALA A 6 16.35 -2.62 4.47
N ILE A 7 15.91 -3.88 4.50
CA ILE A 7 15.21 -4.46 5.66
C ILE A 7 16.15 -5.48 6.30
N ARG A 8 16.42 -5.34 7.61
CA ARG A 8 17.11 -6.38 8.40
C ARG A 8 16.07 -7.21 9.14
N LEU A 9 15.94 -8.49 8.80
CA LEU A 9 15.09 -9.46 9.47
C LEU A 9 15.96 -10.34 10.39
N ALA A 10 15.54 -10.49 11.66
CA ALA A 10 16.11 -11.45 12.60
C ALA A 10 15.01 -12.44 13.02
N VAL A 11 14.97 -13.59 12.37
CA VAL A 11 14.06 -14.70 12.72
C VAL A 11 14.84 -15.66 13.64
N ARG A 12 14.22 -16.16 14.71
CA ARG A 12 14.85 -17.09 15.68
C ARG A 12 15.02 -18.53 15.15
N LEU A 13 15.47 -18.64 13.91
CA LEU A 13 16.03 -19.82 13.25
C LEU A 13 17.19 -19.27 12.40
N ALA A 14 18.39 -19.80 12.56
CA ALA A 14 19.65 -19.22 12.12
C ALA A 14 19.79 -19.08 10.59
N VAL A 15 19.10 -18.10 10.00
CA VAL A 15 19.26 -17.76 8.59
C VAL A 15 19.53 -16.27 8.46
N ALA A 16 20.74 -15.97 7.99
CA ALA A 16 21.21 -14.62 7.71
C ALA A 16 21.42 -14.47 6.20
N GLY A 17 21.23 -13.25 5.72
CA GLY A 17 21.49 -12.84 4.35
C GLY A 17 20.77 -11.53 4.00
N ASP A 18 21.18 -10.94 2.89
CA ASP A 18 20.53 -9.82 2.24
C ASP A 18 19.35 -10.28 1.37
N LEU A 19 18.26 -9.52 1.46
CA LEU A 19 17.07 -9.61 0.64
C LEU A 19 16.83 -8.24 -0.01
N TYR A 20 16.80 -8.21 -1.34
CA TYR A 20 16.46 -7.02 -2.12
C TYR A 20 15.07 -7.19 -2.71
N LEU A 21 14.20 -6.20 -2.48
CA LEU A 21 12.84 -6.17 -2.98
C LEU A 21 12.66 -4.98 -3.92
N ALA A 22 12.05 -5.22 -5.07
CA ALA A 22 11.47 -4.17 -5.90
C ALA A 22 9.95 -4.32 -5.89
N ARG A 23 9.24 -3.22 -5.65
CA ARG A 23 7.77 -3.18 -5.70
C ARG A 23 7.33 -2.21 -6.78
N ARG A 24 6.42 -2.66 -7.63
CA ARG A 24 5.71 -1.83 -8.61
C ARG A 24 4.29 -1.65 -8.10
N GLU A 25 4.00 -0.45 -7.61
CA GLU A 25 2.67 -0.10 -7.12
C GLU A 25 1.72 0.13 -8.30
N ILE A 26 0.64 -0.65 -8.41
CA ILE A 26 -0.37 -0.51 -9.46
C ILE A 26 -1.74 -0.48 -8.79
N PHE A 27 -2.30 0.72 -8.70
CA PHE A 27 -3.63 0.94 -8.13
C PHE A 27 -4.62 1.36 -9.20
N ALA A 28 -5.80 0.76 -9.18
CA ALA A 28 -6.97 1.24 -9.91
C ALA A 28 -8.08 1.62 -8.91
N TYR A 29 -8.89 2.61 -9.27
CA TYR A 29 -9.91 3.18 -8.41
C TYR A 29 -11.27 3.04 -9.08
N ASP A 30 -12.14 2.24 -8.47
CA ASP A 30 -13.55 2.17 -8.84
C ASP A 30 -14.30 3.13 -7.92
N LEU A 31 -14.66 4.32 -8.43
CA LEU A 31 -15.25 5.41 -7.64
C LEU A 31 -16.63 5.81 -8.16
N ALA A 32 -17.52 6.12 -7.23
CA ALA A 32 -18.81 6.74 -7.49
C ALA A 32 -18.89 8.11 -6.81
N GLU A 33 -19.32 9.12 -7.55
CA GLU A 33 -19.63 10.43 -7.01
C GLU A 33 -20.89 10.39 -6.15
N GLN A 34 -20.84 11.09 -5.02
CA GLN A 34 -21.92 11.21 -4.05
C GLN A 34 -22.57 12.60 -4.18
N ALA A 35 -23.78 12.75 -3.64
CA ALA A 35 -24.51 14.02 -3.68
C ALA A 35 -23.79 15.19 -2.97
N ASP A 36 -22.90 14.89 -2.03
CA ASP A 36 -22.05 15.88 -1.33
C ASP A 36 -20.75 16.21 -2.08
N GLY A 37 -20.56 15.69 -3.30
CA GLY A 37 -19.36 15.86 -4.11
C GLY A 37 -18.18 14.98 -3.68
N SER A 38 -18.34 14.11 -2.67
CA SER A 38 -17.32 13.12 -2.33
C SER A 38 -17.27 11.98 -3.35
N LEU A 39 -16.11 11.36 -3.53
CA LEU A 39 -15.96 10.13 -4.30
C LEU A 39 -15.76 8.95 -3.35
N ARG A 40 -16.53 7.89 -3.52
CA ARG A 40 -16.44 6.69 -2.66
C ARG A 40 -16.34 5.43 -3.50
N GLY A 41 -15.59 4.45 -3.00
CA GLY A 41 -15.52 3.15 -3.65
C GLY A 41 -14.38 2.31 -3.13
N VAL A 42 -13.71 1.61 -4.03
CA VAL A 42 -12.69 0.61 -3.68
C VAL A 42 -11.42 0.78 -4.50
N VAL A 43 -10.30 0.41 -3.88
CA VAL A 43 -9.00 0.30 -4.53
C VAL A 43 -8.80 -1.13 -4.99
N ARG A 44 -8.41 -1.30 -6.26
CA ARG A 44 -7.87 -2.57 -6.76
C ARG A 44 -6.36 -2.50 -6.73
N ASP A 45 -5.75 -3.45 -6.04
CA ASP A 45 -4.30 -3.54 -5.90
C ASP A 45 -3.78 -4.64 -6.83
N GLY A 46 -3.21 -4.22 -7.95
CA GLY A 46 -2.51 -5.07 -8.90
C GLY A 46 -1.00 -5.00 -8.74
N SER A 47 -0.51 -4.50 -7.59
CA SER A 47 0.91 -4.28 -7.37
C SER A 47 1.71 -5.58 -7.42
N GLU A 48 2.93 -5.46 -7.90
CA GLU A 48 3.85 -6.58 -8.06
C GLU A 48 5.05 -6.41 -7.13
N GLN A 49 5.55 -7.53 -6.62
CA GLN A 49 6.78 -7.56 -5.84
C GLN A 49 7.74 -8.58 -6.44
N LEU A 50 8.98 -8.15 -6.63
CA LEU A 50 10.06 -8.96 -7.16
C LEU A 50 11.15 -9.08 -6.10
N VAL A 51 11.59 -10.31 -5.85
CA VAL A 51 12.80 -10.60 -5.09
C VAL A 51 13.97 -10.56 -6.06
N ILE A 52 14.93 -9.67 -5.83
CA ILE A 52 16.10 -9.47 -6.69
C ILE A 52 17.30 -10.10 -6.01
N ASP A 53 17.93 -11.08 -6.67
CA ASP A 53 19.21 -11.71 -6.30
C ASP A 53 19.45 -11.81 -4.78
N PRO A 54 18.62 -12.60 -4.06
CA PRO A 54 18.80 -12.77 -2.64
C PRO A 54 20.10 -13.50 -2.39
N SER A 55 20.85 -13.09 -1.37
CA SER A 55 22.11 -13.74 -0.99
C SER A 55 21.93 -15.14 -0.40
N ASN A 56 20.70 -15.52 -0.08
CA ASN A 56 20.33 -16.83 0.44
C ASN A 56 19.08 -17.35 -0.27
N GLU A 57 19.14 -18.56 -0.79
CA GLU A 57 18.07 -19.20 -1.57
C GLU A 57 16.77 -19.38 -0.77
N VAL A 58 16.82 -19.45 0.57
CA VAL A 58 15.59 -19.52 1.37
C VAL A 58 14.69 -18.30 1.14
N PHE A 59 15.27 -17.17 0.75
CA PHE A 59 14.53 -15.94 0.47
C PHE A 59 14.00 -15.89 -0.97
N ARG A 60 14.36 -16.83 -1.85
CA ARG A 60 13.89 -16.91 -3.24
C ARG A 60 12.51 -17.56 -3.28
N THR A 61 11.51 -16.85 -2.73
CA THR A 61 10.10 -17.23 -2.81
C THR A 61 9.39 -16.36 -3.84
N PRO A 62 8.58 -16.92 -4.76
CA PRO A 62 7.72 -16.12 -5.63
C PRO A 62 6.79 -15.26 -4.77
N ALA A 63 6.71 -13.97 -5.06
CA ALA A 63 5.77 -13.13 -4.35
C ALA A 63 4.34 -13.56 -4.70
N GLN A 64 3.59 -14.03 -3.70
CA GLN A 64 2.17 -14.38 -3.86
C GLN A 64 1.31 -13.28 -3.28
N TRP A 65 1.19 -12.18 -4.03
CA TRP A 65 0.23 -11.12 -3.70
C TRP A 65 -1.09 -11.44 -4.39
N VAL A 66 -2.10 -11.73 -3.58
CA VAL A 66 -3.48 -11.85 -4.01
C VAL A 66 -4.25 -10.80 -3.24
N GLN A 67 -4.92 -9.89 -3.95
CA GLN A 67 -5.81 -8.94 -3.31
C GLN A 67 -6.87 -9.70 -2.50
N ASP A 68 -7.16 -9.22 -1.28
CA ASP A 68 -8.27 -9.77 -0.48
C ASP A 68 -9.55 -9.72 -1.33
N PRO A 69 -10.23 -10.87 -1.57
CA PRO A 69 -11.44 -10.89 -2.40
C PRO A 69 -12.55 -10.01 -1.83
N ASP A 70 -12.52 -9.73 -0.52
CA ASP A 70 -13.41 -8.75 0.11
C ASP A 70 -12.91 -7.32 -0.12
N LEU A 71 -13.40 -6.71 -1.20
CA LEU A 71 -13.08 -5.33 -1.57
C LEU A 71 -13.54 -4.29 -0.54
N SER A 72 -14.45 -4.62 0.39
CA SER A 72 -14.86 -3.69 1.45
C SER A 72 -13.68 -3.29 2.37
N ARG A 73 -12.68 -4.17 2.46
CA ARG A 73 -11.43 -3.95 3.18
C ARG A 73 -10.47 -2.99 2.46
N SER A 74 -10.71 -2.74 1.18
CA SER A 74 -9.95 -1.83 0.32
C SER A 74 -10.74 -0.56 0.00
N SER A 75 -11.55 -0.08 0.95
CA SER A 75 -12.39 1.11 0.76
C SER A 75 -11.58 2.40 0.68
N ILE A 76 -12.01 3.31 -0.19
CA ILE A 76 -11.46 4.66 -0.37
C ILE A 76 -12.57 5.70 -0.38
N VAL A 77 -12.27 6.85 0.23
CA VAL A 77 -13.12 8.03 0.25
C VAL A 77 -12.26 9.24 -0.07
N LEU A 78 -12.61 9.98 -1.13
CA LEU A 78 -12.01 11.26 -1.48
C LEU A 78 -13.01 12.35 -1.14
N ILE A 79 -12.61 13.23 -0.22
CA ILE A 79 -13.44 14.35 0.24
C ILE A 79 -12.86 15.62 -0.40
N PRO A 80 -13.65 16.42 -1.12
CA PRO A 80 -13.19 17.70 -1.63
C PRO A 80 -12.83 18.62 -0.47
N VAL A 81 -11.75 19.37 -0.64
CA VAL A 81 -11.28 20.35 0.34
C VAL A 81 -10.99 21.68 -0.35
N GLU A 82 -11.09 22.77 0.39
CA GLU A 82 -10.75 24.10 -0.11
C GLU A 82 -9.24 24.20 -0.42
N GLY A 83 -8.87 25.09 -1.34
CA GLY A 83 -7.49 25.21 -1.83
C GLY A 83 -6.45 25.70 -0.80
N ASP A 84 -6.89 26.16 0.37
CA ASP A 84 -6.05 26.64 1.47
C ASP A 84 -5.67 25.54 2.48
N TRP A 85 -6.09 24.30 2.23
CA TRP A 85 -5.80 23.19 3.15
C TRP A 85 -4.31 22.86 3.21
N ASP A 86 -3.76 22.88 4.43
CA ASP A 86 -2.41 22.40 4.72
C ASP A 86 -2.40 20.99 5.35
N CYS A 87 -1.22 20.39 5.42
CA CYS A 87 -1.05 19.04 5.98
C CYS A 87 -1.40 18.96 7.47
N GLU A 88 -1.21 20.04 8.25
CA GLU A 88 -1.49 20.03 9.69
C GLU A 88 -2.99 20.04 9.97
N ARG A 89 -3.73 20.89 9.26
CA ARG A 89 -5.18 20.92 9.25
C ARG A 89 -5.74 19.58 8.80
N LEU A 90 -5.25 19.02 7.69
CA LEU A 90 -5.70 17.71 7.20
C LEU A 90 -5.47 16.61 8.25
N ARG A 91 -4.32 16.61 8.94
CA ARG A 91 -4.04 15.65 10.02
C ARG A 91 -5.00 15.77 11.20
N ARG A 92 -5.41 17.00 11.55
CA ARG A 92 -6.29 17.29 12.69
C ARG A 92 -7.77 17.02 12.37
N GLU A 93 -8.20 17.35 11.16
CA GLU A 93 -9.62 17.38 10.76
C GLU A 93 -10.04 16.17 9.92
N ARG A 94 -9.10 15.32 9.47
CA ARG A 94 -9.46 14.09 8.75
C ARG A 94 -10.42 13.23 9.58
N PRO A 95 -11.41 12.58 8.95
CA PRO A 95 -12.24 11.59 9.63
C PRO A 95 -11.36 10.49 10.22
N THR A 96 -11.38 10.31 11.53
CA THR A 96 -10.84 9.11 12.16
C THR A 96 -11.76 7.96 11.82
N ARG A 97 -11.22 6.90 11.23
CA ARG A 97 -11.94 5.66 10.88
C ARG A 97 -12.81 5.25 12.07
N ARG A 98 -14.12 5.50 12.02
CA ARG A 98 -15.06 4.84 12.93
C ARG A 98 -15.15 3.40 12.45
N SER A 99 -14.75 2.50 13.34
CA SER A 99 -14.88 1.04 13.22
C SER A 99 -16.30 0.64 12.88
#